data_AF-A0A434ES17-F1
#
_entry.id   AF-A0A434ES17-F1
#
_cell.length_a   1.000
_cell.length_b   1.000
_cell.length_c   1.000
_cell.angle_alpha   90.00
_cell.angle_beta   90.00
_cell.angle_gamma   90.00
#
_symmetry.space_group_name_H-M   'P 1'
#
loop_
_entity.id
_entity.type
_entity.pdbx_description
1 polymer ?
#
loop_
_entity_poly.entity_id
_entity_poly.type
_entity_poly.pdbx_seq_one_letter_code
_entity_poly.pdbx_strand_id
1 'polypeptide(L)' 'IDPFFDAVVQGVEEAILNALVANEDMTGRDGNFVPALPKEWLKEKFG' A
#
# COMPACT_ATOMS: atom_id res chain seq x y z
N ILE A 1 6.11 26.01 -10.79
CA ILE A 1 5.64 25.34 -9.54
C ILE A 1 5.04 23.98 -9.87
N ASP A 2 4.46 23.84 -11.07
CA ASP A 2 3.87 22.60 -11.59
C ASP A 2 4.71 21.33 -11.40
N PRO A 3 6.04 21.31 -11.64
CA PRO A 3 6.84 20.11 -11.38
C PRO A 3 6.87 19.66 -9.90
N PHE A 4 6.70 20.60 -8.96
CA PHE A 4 6.60 20.26 -7.54
C PHE A 4 5.23 19.71 -7.18
N PHE A 5 4.16 20.16 -7.85
CA PHE A 5 2.84 19.57 -7.67
C PHE A 5 2.81 18.14 -8.19
N ASP A 6 3.40 17.89 -9.36
CA ASP A 6 3.52 16.54 -9.91
C ASP A 6 4.36 15.63 -9.00
N ALA A 7 5.46 16.15 -8.45
CA ALA A 7 6.30 15.39 -7.51
C ALA A 7 5.55 15.00 -6.23
N VAL A 8 4.68 15.88 -5.70
CA VAL A 8 3.86 15.56 -4.53
C VAL A 8 2.81 14.50 -4.86
N VAL A 9 2.17 14.60 -6.04
CA VAL A 9 1.20 13.59 -6.49
C VAL A 9 1.87 12.21 -6.57
N GLN A 10 2.99 12.12 -7.28
CA GLN A 10 3.75 10.88 -7.43
C GLN A 10 4.23 10.33 -6.08
N GLY A 11 4.79 11.19 -5.22
CA GLY A 11 5.31 10.76 -3.92
C GLY A 11 4.21 10.26 -2.98
N VAL A 12 3.02 10.87 -3.01
CA VAL A 12 1.88 10.42 -2.18
C VAL A 12 1.28 9.13 -2.74
N GLU A 13 1.15 9.01 -4.07
CA GLU A 13 0.68 7.79 -4.72
C GLU A 13 1.57 6.59 -4.34
N GLU A 14 2.88 6.74 -4.46
CA GLU A 14 3.83 5.69 -4.09
C GLU A 14 3.82 5.40 -2.59
N ALA A 15 3.70 6.41 -1.72
CA ALA A 15 3.63 6.21 -0.29
C ALA A 15 2.42 5.36 0.14
N ILE A 16 1.27 5.55 -0.50
CA ILE A 16 0.06 4.75 -0.25
C ILE A 16 0.31 3.29 -0.68
N LEU A 17 0.87 3.08 -1.87
CA LEU A 17 1.20 1.74 -2.36
C LEU A 17 2.22 1.05 -1.45
N ASN A 18 3.27 1.75 -1.03
CA ASN A 18 4.29 1.22 -0.12
C ASN A 18 3.69 0.82 1.23
N ALA A 19 2.77 1.62 1.79
CA ALA A 19 2.09 1.27 3.04
C ALA A 19 1.29 -0.03 2.93
N LEU A 20 0.60 -0.25 1.81
CA LEU A 20 -0.16 -1.48 1.56
C LEU A 20 0.74 -2.69 1.25
N VAL A 21 1.86 -2.50 0.54
CA VAL A 21 2.76 -3.61 0.19
C VAL A 21 3.62 -4.04 1.38
N ALA A 22 4.01 -3.09 2.24
CA ALA A 22 4.86 -3.34 3.40
C ALA A 22 4.11 -3.95 4.58
N ASN A 23 2.77 -3.91 4.60
CA ASN A 23 2.01 -4.42 5.74
C ASN A 23 2.10 -5.94 5.91
N GLU A 24 1.84 -6.39 7.13
CA GLU A 24 1.76 -7.79 7.52
C GLU A 24 0.38 -8.07 8.14
N ASP A 25 0.02 -9.36 8.19
CA ASP A 25 -1.19 -9.82 8.86
C ASP A 25 -1.18 -9.37 10.33
N MET A 26 -2.29 -8.76 10.78
CA MET A 26 -2.37 -8.23 12.14
C MET A 26 -3.71 -8.56 12.80
N THR A 27 -3.65 -9.05 14.03
CA THR A 27 -4.82 -9.14 14.93
C THR A 27 -4.72 -8.01 15.96
N GLY A 28 -5.68 -7.10 15.93
CA GLY A 28 -5.76 -5.97 16.85
C GLY A 28 -6.64 -6.24 18.07
N ARG A 29 -7.04 -5.14 18.72
CA ARG A 29 -7.95 -5.16 19.86
C ARG A 29 -9.26 -5.89 19.51
N ASP A 30 -9.82 -6.59 20.48
CA ASP A 30 -11.08 -7.34 20.39
C ASP A 30 -11.06 -8.46 19.32
N GLY A 31 -9.88 -8.92 18.91
CA GLY A 31 -9.73 -10.00 17.94
C GLY A 31 -9.95 -9.57 16.49
N ASN A 32 -9.98 -8.26 16.21
CA ASN A 32 -10.14 -7.74 14.85
C ASN A 32 -8.91 -8.11 14.01
N PHE A 33 -9.12 -8.96 13.00
CA PHE A 33 -8.08 -9.38 12.08
C PHE A 33 -8.09 -8.53 10.82
N VAL A 34 -6.91 -8.05 10.42
CA VAL A 34 -6.67 -7.33 9.17
C VAL A 34 -5.55 -8.06 8.42
N PRO A 35 -5.81 -8.61 7.23
CA PRO A 35 -4.79 -9.30 6.45
C PRO A 35 -3.84 -8.31 5.75
N ALA A 36 -2.64 -8.80 5.44
CA ALA A 36 -1.72 -8.18 4.51
C ALA A 36 -2.31 -8.12 3.10
N LEU A 37 -1.80 -7.20 2.28
CA LEU A 37 -2.11 -7.22 0.86
C LEU A 37 -1.64 -8.56 0.24
N PRO A 38 -2.51 -9.33 -0.45
CA PRO A 38 -2.12 -10.63 -1.01
C PRO A 38 -1.10 -10.52 -2.15
N LYS A 39 0.20 -10.61 -1.82
CA LYS A 39 1.32 -10.33 -2.74
C LYS A 39 1.38 -11.25 -3.96
N GLU A 40 1.04 -12.53 -3.80
CA GLU A 40 1.05 -13.49 -4.92
C GLU A 40 -0.10 -13.22 -5.90
N TRP A 41 -1.29 -12.91 -5.39
CA TRP A 41 -2.41 -12.47 -6.24
C TRP A 41 -2.09 -11.16 -6.97
N LEU A 42 -1.44 -10.21 -6.28
CA LEU A 42 -1.03 -8.94 -6.87
C LEU A 42 -0.09 -9.16 -8.06
N LYS A 43 0.92 -10.03 -7.90
CA LYS A 43 1.83 -10.42 -8.98
C LYS A 43 1.12 -11.11 -10.13
N GLU A 44 0.18 -12.03 -9.85
CA GLU A 44 -0.57 -12.72 -10.91
C GLU A 44 -1.43 -11.74 -11.74
N LYS A 45 -2.00 -10.72 -11.10
CA LYS A 45 -2.92 -9.79 -11.76
C LYS A 45 -2.23 -8.64 -12.51
N PHE A 46 -1.08 -8.18 -12.03
CA PHE A 46 -0.44 -6.95 -12.50
C PHE A 46 1.06 -7.07 -12.78
N GLY A 47 1.66 -8.25 -12.58
CA GLY A 47 3.06 -8.54 -12.86
C GLY A 47 3.34 -8.96 -14.30
#